data_AF-A0ABD0MXR0-F1
#
_entry.id   AF-A0ABD0MXR0-F1
#
_cell.length_a   1.000
_cell.length_b   1.000
_cell.length_c   1.000
_cell.angle_alpha   90.00
_cell.angle_beta   90.00
_cell.angle_gamma   90.00
#
_symmetry.space_group_name_H-M   'P 1'
#
loop_
_entity.id
_entity.type
_entity.pdbx_description
1 polymer ?
#
loop_
_entity_poly.entity_id
_entity_poly.type
_entity_poly.pdbx_seq_one_letter_code
_entity_poly.pdbx_strand_id
1 'polypeptide(L)'
;RTGRYTLIEKWRDTERHLVPHESPVASLNTWGQYAGDVQFILHRTGPSLNEYPSTEGLNPRGPERGLHRQSLPLMAKLRAPGDRSLRRREPRRKSLTFTGVPRSLRDILSGGRLSDSSARQREVLVKSAHNSPSMSPRLPGHRVEDLSQLVRLQRETLSVLDSRIEAYEAELRKLSEKRVGLEEDELYVKMMEEVSRLEKQVRRNKVEIEEEEFWATELEIERESERQLQERLQELSGRLRGCEVDLEQRLMSLQGVEAGIEAQKQHKEIRESQQASEGEVKARLQRVKAELKAQAQHTAQLENSSRAVDRSLSESCKRLQ
;
A
#
# COMPACT_ATOMS: atom_id res chain seq x y z
N ARG A 1 -3.09 -33.96 17.14
CA ARG A 1 -3.81 -33.65 15.87
C ARG A 1 -2.77 -33.11 14.90
N THR A 2 -2.35 -33.92 13.95
CA THR A 2 -1.10 -33.75 13.18
C THR A 2 -1.38 -33.40 11.72
N GLY A 3 -0.85 -32.25 11.27
CA GLY A 3 -0.79 -31.85 9.86
C GLY A 3 -1.94 -30.98 9.34
N ARG A 4 -1.67 -30.20 8.27
CA ARG A 4 -2.67 -29.41 7.52
C ARG A 4 -3.64 -30.29 6.71
N TYR A 5 -3.30 -31.57 6.54
CA TYR A 5 -4.05 -32.55 5.79
C TYR A 5 -4.14 -33.86 6.57
N THR A 6 -5.28 -34.52 6.45
CA THR A 6 -5.61 -35.83 6.98
C THR A 6 -6.03 -36.70 5.81
N LEU A 7 -5.33 -37.81 5.60
CA LEU A 7 -5.68 -38.78 4.56
C LEU A 7 -6.72 -39.75 5.11
N ILE A 8 -7.79 -39.96 4.36
CA ILE A 8 -8.90 -40.85 4.71
C ILE A 8 -8.98 -41.95 3.67
N GLU A 9 -9.00 -43.19 4.12
CA GLU A 9 -9.28 -44.38 3.36
C GLU A 9 -10.79 -44.67 3.43
N LYS A 10 -11.48 -44.62 2.30
CA LYS A 10 -12.92 -44.87 2.19
C LYS A 10 -13.19 -46.11 1.35
N TRP A 11 -13.94 -47.04 1.89
CA TRP A 11 -14.47 -48.19 1.17
C TRP A 11 -15.96 -48.32 1.49
N ARG A 12 -16.83 -48.20 0.48
CA ARG A 12 -18.29 -48.15 0.65
C ARG A 12 -18.70 -47.13 1.73
N ASP A 13 -19.29 -47.60 2.83
CA ASP A 13 -19.76 -46.80 3.97
C ASP A 13 -18.76 -46.78 5.14
N THR A 14 -17.58 -47.39 4.96
CA THR A 14 -16.52 -47.40 5.99
C THR A 14 -15.44 -46.38 5.64
N GLU A 15 -15.15 -45.50 6.60
CA GLU A 15 -14.11 -44.47 6.50
C GLU A 15 -13.09 -44.66 7.63
N ARG A 16 -11.81 -44.68 7.27
CA ARG A 16 -10.69 -44.83 8.20
C ARG A 16 -9.67 -43.72 7.98
N HIS A 17 -9.25 -43.05 9.04
CA HIS A 17 -8.17 -42.08 8.97
C HIS A 17 -6.81 -42.79 8.95
N LEU A 18 -5.98 -42.46 7.95
CA LEU A 18 -4.59 -42.93 7.89
C LEU A 18 -3.70 -42.02 8.73
N VAL A 19 -2.85 -42.64 9.54
CA VAL A 19 -1.87 -41.91 10.37
C VAL A 19 -0.70 -41.47 9.49
N PRO A 20 0.01 -40.34 9.77
CA PRO A 20 1.07 -39.84 8.88
C PRO A 20 2.24 -40.78 8.58
N HIS A 21 2.42 -41.85 9.36
CA HIS A 21 3.47 -42.86 9.14
C HIS A 21 2.96 -44.11 8.38
N GLU A 22 1.65 -44.20 8.11
CA GLU A 22 1.08 -45.28 7.32
C GLU A 22 1.19 -44.96 5.81
N SER A 23 1.64 -45.92 5.02
CA SER A 23 1.73 -45.76 3.56
C SER A 23 0.39 -46.12 2.90
N PRO A 24 -0.20 -45.25 2.06
CA PRO A 24 -1.48 -45.55 1.39
C PRO A 24 -1.38 -46.77 0.47
N VAL A 25 -0.21 -47.03 -0.11
CA VAL A 25 0.05 -48.22 -0.92
C VAL A 25 0.03 -49.50 -0.06
N ALA A 26 0.55 -49.42 1.17
CA ALA A 26 0.52 -50.54 2.10
C ALA A 26 -0.92 -50.82 2.59
N SER A 27 -1.71 -49.77 2.86
CA SER A 27 -3.13 -49.91 3.22
C SER A 27 -3.96 -50.49 2.07
N LEU A 28 -3.75 -50.02 0.84
CA LEU A 28 -4.44 -50.54 -0.35
C LEU A 28 -4.18 -52.03 -0.56
N ASN A 29 -2.96 -52.49 -0.27
CA ASN A 29 -2.58 -53.90 -0.39
C ASN A 29 -3.35 -54.81 0.58
N THR A 30 -3.88 -54.27 1.69
CA THR A 30 -4.73 -55.05 2.61
C THR A 30 -6.10 -55.40 2.03
N TRP A 31 -6.56 -54.67 1.00
CA TRP A 31 -7.86 -54.88 0.36
C TRP A 31 -7.85 -55.85 -0.82
N GLY A 32 -6.66 -56.24 -1.32
CA GLY A 32 -6.50 -57.23 -2.38
C GLY A 32 -7.36 -56.94 -3.61
N GLN A 33 -8.26 -57.86 -3.96
CA GLN A 33 -9.17 -57.73 -5.11
C GLN A 33 -10.14 -56.54 -5.02
N TYR A 34 -10.37 -56.00 -3.83
CA TYR A 34 -11.24 -54.85 -3.60
C TYR A 34 -10.50 -53.51 -3.63
N ALA A 35 -9.19 -53.51 -3.89
CA ALA A 35 -8.38 -52.29 -4.00
C ALA A 35 -8.93 -51.29 -5.04
N GLY A 36 -9.57 -51.79 -6.11
CA GLY A 36 -10.20 -50.94 -7.13
C GLY A 36 -11.37 -50.09 -6.61
N ASP A 37 -12.00 -50.50 -5.51
CA ASP A 37 -13.15 -49.83 -4.91
C ASP A 37 -12.77 -48.93 -3.72
N VAL A 38 -11.49 -48.92 -3.32
CA VAL A 38 -10.98 -48.11 -2.21
C VAL A 38 -10.59 -46.73 -2.71
N GLN A 39 -11.10 -45.69 -2.06
CA GLN A 39 -10.81 -44.30 -2.37
C GLN A 39 -9.97 -43.68 -1.26
N PHE A 40 -8.91 -42.97 -1.64
CA PHE A 40 -8.15 -42.14 -0.71
C PHE A 40 -8.56 -40.68 -0.86
N ILE A 41 -9.13 -40.13 0.21
CA ILE A 41 -9.63 -38.76 0.29
C ILE A 41 -8.67 -37.95 1.14
N LEU A 42 -7.99 -36.98 0.54
CA LEU A 42 -7.11 -36.07 1.27
C LEU A 42 -7.95 -34.90 1.82
N HIS A 43 -8.35 -34.99 3.08
CA HIS A 43 -9.11 -33.94 3.75
C HIS A 43 -8.17 -32.88 4.33
N ARG A 44 -8.39 -31.61 3.99
CA ARG A 44 -7.58 -30.50 4.51
C ARG A 44 -8.20 -29.99 5.82
N THR A 45 -7.50 -30.14 6.93
CA THR A 45 -7.96 -29.77 8.29
C THR A 45 -7.53 -28.36 8.72
N GLY A 46 -7.22 -27.48 7.77
CA GLY A 46 -6.88 -26.07 8.03
C GLY A 46 -7.32 -25.16 6.87
N PRO A 47 -7.48 -23.85 7.10
CA PRO A 47 -8.10 -22.93 6.15
C PRO A 47 -7.38 -22.99 4.78
N SER A 48 -8.15 -23.24 3.71
CA SER A 48 -7.68 -23.17 2.34
C SER A 48 -7.63 -21.74 1.84
N LEU A 49 -6.52 -21.41 1.19
CA LEU A 49 -6.21 -20.07 0.70
C LEU A 49 -7.03 -19.70 -0.56
N ASN A 50 -8.00 -20.51 -1.04
CA ASN A 50 -8.65 -20.20 -2.32
C ASN A 50 -10.00 -20.85 -2.65
N GLU A 51 -10.72 -21.49 -1.74
CA GLU A 51 -12.02 -22.10 -2.10
C GLU A 51 -13.10 -21.72 -1.10
N TYR A 52 -14.07 -20.94 -1.61
CA TYR A 52 -15.37 -20.67 -1.00
C TYR A 52 -16.04 -21.97 -0.58
N PRO A 53 -16.69 -22.04 0.60
CA PRO A 53 -17.70 -23.05 0.83
C PRO A 53 -18.92 -22.67 -0.02
N SER A 54 -19.24 -23.49 -1.02
CA SER A 54 -20.63 -23.64 -1.43
C SER A 54 -21.37 -24.22 -0.23
N THR A 55 -22.10 -23.36 0.49
CA THR A 55 -23.19 -23.80 1.35
C THR A 55 -24.37 -22.87 1.14
N GLU A 56 -25.42 -23.45 0.59
CA GLU A 56 -26.79 -23.02 0.78
C GLU A 56 -27.00 -22.57 2.24
N GLY A 57 -27.64 -21.42 2.43
CA GLY A 57 -28.14 -21.01 3.75
C GLY A 57 -27.82 -19.57 4.17
N LEU A 58 -28.68 -18.65 3.72
CA LEU A 58 -29.25 -17.55 4.51
C LEU A 58 -28.33 -16.71 5.44
N ASN A 59 -27.98 -15.51 4.95
CA ASN A 59 -27.97 -14.18 5.62
C ASN A 59 -26.66 -13.37 5.42
N PRO A 60 -26.75 -12.05 5.12
CA PRO A 60 -25.60 -11.17 5.00
C PRO A 60 -25.24 -10.62 6.38
N ARG A 61 -24.16 -11.12 6.99
CA ARG A 61 -23.50 -10.46 8.11
C ARG A 61 -22.04 -10.24 7.73
N GLY A 62 -21.56 -9.01 7.98
CA GLY A 62 -20.37 -8.40 7.38
C GLY A 62 -19.05 -9.19 7.47
N PRO A 63 -18.02 -8.72 6.75
CA PRO A 63 -16.81 -9.51 6.54
C PRO A 63 -15.99 -9.64 7.82
N GLU A 64 -15.88 -10.86 8.34
CA GLU A 64 -15.02 -11.22 9.46
C GLU A 64 -13.54 -11.14 9.07
N ARG A 65 -12.76 -10.42 9.89
CA ARG A 65 -11.31 -10.20 9.74
C ARG A 65 -10.54 -11.44 10.21
N GLY A 66 -9.80 -12.08 9.31
CA GLY A 66 -8.91 -13.21 9.62
C GLY A 66 -7.54 -12.77 10.13
N LEU A 67 -7.11 -13.37 11.25
CA LEU A 67 -5.84 -13.15 11.95
C LEU A 67 -4.64 -13.81 11.24
N HIS A 68 -4.28 -13.39 10.03
CA HIS A 68 -2.94 -13.68 9.48
C HIS A 68 -2.67 -12.83 8.24
N ARG A 69 -1.71 -11.90 8.33
CA ARG A 69 -1.12 -11.14 7.22
C ARG A 69 -0.92 -12.04 5.99
N GLN A 70 -1.79 -11.89 4.99
CA GLN A 70 -1.50 -12.24 3.60
C GLN A 70 -1.25 -10.91 2.91
N SER A 71 0.02 -10.52 2.80
CA SER A 71 0.47 -9.18 2.41
C SER A 71 0.26 -8.84 0.92
N LEU A 72 -0.77 -9.37 0.26
CA LEU A 72 -1.18 -8.94 -1.08
C LEU A 72 -2.69 -9.17 -1.30
N PRO A 73 -3.46 -8.14 -1.71
CA PRO A 73 -4.79 -8.35 -2.26
C PRO A 73 -4.73 -9.17 -3.56
N LEU A 74 -5.54 -10.23 -3.66
CA LEU A 74 -5.80 -11.02 -4.87
C LEU A 74 -6.58 -10.21 -5.94
N MET A 75 -6.22 -8.96 -6.22
CA MET A 75 -6.91 -8.12 -7.22
C MET A 75 -6.04 -7.87 -8.45
N ALA A 76 -5.56 -8.96 -9.06
CA ALA A 76 -4.90 -8.95 -10.37
C ALA A 76 -5.57 -9.88 -11.40
N LYS A 77 -6.77 -10.40 -11.12
CA LYS A 77 -7.52 -11.23 -12.08
C LYS A 77 -8.90 -10.69 -12.40
N LEU A 78 -9.00 -9.41 -12.80
CA LEU A 78 -10.06 -8.90 -13.68
C LEU A 78 -9.55 -7.62 -14.36
N ARG A 79 -8.64 -7.75 -15.33
CA ARG A 79 -8.45 -6.71 -16.35
C ARG A 79 -8.45 -7.35 -17.72
N ALA A 80 -9.41 -6.93 -18.55
CA ALA A 80 -9.41 -7.19 -19.97
C ALA A 80 -8.19 -6.52 -20.63
N PRO A 81 -7.62 -7.09 -21.71
CA PRO A 81 -6.46 -6.52 -22.38
C PRO A 81 -6.95 -5.41 -23.30
N GLY A 82 -6.85 -4.15 -22.86
CA GLY A 82 -7.17 -3.02 -23.74
C GLY A 82 -7.46 -1.71 -23.02
N ASP A 83 -6.62 -0.75 -23.31
CA ASP A 83 -6.86 0.69 -23.30
C ASP A 83 -6.93 1.50 -21.97
N ARG A 84 -5.78 2.18 -21.77
CA ARG A 84 -5.61 3.62 -21.54
C ARG A 84 -5.94 4.17 -20.15
N SER A 85 -4.84 4.45 -19.45
CA SER A 85 -4.68 5.60 -18.58
C SER A 85 -5.43 6.83 -19.11
N LEU A 86 -6.24 7.50 -18.28
CA LEU A 86 -6.34 8.96 -18.24
C LEU A 86 -7.15 9.38 -16.99
N ARG A 87 -6.45 10.05 -16.07
CA ARG A 87 -6.96 11.12 -15.17
C ARG A 87 -8.02 10.73 -14.12
N ARG A 88 -7.49 10.47 -12.92
CA ARG A 88 -8.05 10.83 -11.61
C ARG A 88 -8.74 12.21 -11.71
N ARG A 89 -10.06 12.26 -11.53
CA ARG A 89 -10.82 13.52 -11.41
C ARG A 89 -11.24 13.66 -9.96
N GLU A 90 -10.41 14.34 -9.18
CA GLU A 90 -10.79 14.78 -7.84
C GLU A 90 -11.99 15.73 -7.93
N PRO A 91 -12.97 15.65 -7.02
CA PRO A 91 -14.08 16.59 -6.96
C PRO A 91 -13.58 18.02 -6.73
N ARG A 92 -13.80 18.89 -7.74
CA ARG A 92 -13.56 20.33 -7.66
C ARG A 92 -14.25 20.93 -6.43
N ARG A 93 -13.46 21.34 -5.43
CA ARG A 93 -13.87 22.29 -4.39
C ARG A 93 -14.45 23.54 -5.08
N LYS A 94 -15.75 23.77 -4.92
CA LYS A 94 -16.36 25.06 -5.22
C LYS A 94 -16.11 25.96 -4.01
N SER A 95 -15.04 26.75 -4.03
CA SER A 95 -14.91 27.90 -3.12
C SER A 95 -15.71 29.06 -3.68
N LEU A 96 -16.96 29.20 -3.24
CA LEU A 96 -17.70 30.45 -3.39
C LEU A 96 -17.29 31.35 -2.22
N THR A 97 -16.20 32.10 -2.40
CA THR A 97 -15.87 33.24 -1.55
C THR A 97 -16.74 34.42 -1.97
N PHE A 98 -17.79 34.70 -1.19
CA PHE A 98 -18.51 35.97 -1.30
C PHE A 98 -17.72 37.02 -0.52
N THR A 99 -16.92 37.83 -1.22
CA THR A 99 -16.47 39.11 -0.68
C THR A 99 -17.63 40.09 -0.73
N GLY A 100 -18.42 40.13 0.34
CA GLY A 100 -19.49 41.11 0.50
C GLY A 100 -19.74 41.43 1.96
N VAL A 101 -19.47 42.69 2.30
CA VAL A 101 -19.66 43.36 3.59
C VAL A 101 -21.06 43.06 4.19
N PRO A 102 -21.21 42.88 5.51
CA PRO A 102 -22.50 42.63 6.13
C PRO A 102 -23.38 43.88 6.00
N ARG A 103 -24.50 43.76 5.27
CA ARG A 103 -25.56 44.78 5.30
C ARG A 103 -26.57 44.39 6.37
N SER A 104 -26.96 45.37 7.19
CA SER A 104 -28.01 45.22 8.19
C SER A 104 -29.36 45.01 7.50
N LEU A 105 -30.21 44.16 8.07
CA LEU A 105 -31.59 43.93 7.59
C LEU A 105 -32.42 45.23 7.53
N ARG A 106 -32.01 46.28 8.25
CA ARG A 106 -32.64 47.61 8.18
C ARG A 106 -32.43 48.31 6.83
N ASP A 107 -31.34 48.03 6.12
CA ASP A 107 -31.00 48.68 4.85
C ASP A 107 -31.73 48.06 3.65
N ILE A 108 -32.09 46.77 3.73
CA ILE A 108 -32.86 46.06 2.70
C ILE A 108 -34.33 46.51 2.72
N LEU A 109 -34.84 46.87 3.91
CA LEU A 109 -36.23 47.29 4.10
C LEU A 109 -36.44 48.81 3.96
N SER A 110 -35.36 49.61 3.81
CA SER A 110 -35.44 51.08 3.85
C SER A 110 -35.04 51.80 2.55
N GLY A 111 -34.82 51.12 1.42
CA GLY A 111 -34.68 51.77 0.12
C GLY A 111 -36.02 51.72 -0.63
N GLY A 112 -36.72 52.80 -0.96
CA GLY A 112 -36.37 54.21 -1.04
C GLY A 112 -37.03 54.78 -2.30
N ARG A 113 -37.96 55.73 -2.13
CA ARG A 113 -38.16 56.86 -3.04
C ARG A 113 -38.85 58.00 -2.29
N LEU A 114 -38.11 59.10 -2.27
CA LEU A 114 -38.48 60.43 -1.81
C LEU A 114 -39.50 61.05 -2.78
N SER A 115 -40.45 61.81 -2.23
CA SER A 115 -41.04 63.05 -2.80
C SER A 115 -42.23 63.38 -1.91
N ASP A 116 -42.03 64.18 -0.87
CA ASP A 116 -42.28 65.62 -0.93
C ASP A 116 -43.73 65.93 -1.33
N SER A 117 -44.55 66.22 -0.32
CA SER A 117 -45.76 67.04 -0.47
C SER A 117 -46.19 67.56 0.89
N SER A 118 -45.84 68.83 1.10
CA SER A 118 -46.63 69.86 1.77
C SER A 118 -46.94 69.66 3.26
N ALA A 119 -46.15 70.40 4.03
CA ALA A 119 -46.66 71.27 5.07
C ALA A 119 -48.05 71.84 4.72
N ARG A 120 -49.02 71.65 5.62
CA ARG A 120 -50.03 72.65 6.03
C ARG A 120 -50.87 72.07 7.17
N GLN A 121 -50.30 72.21 8.35
CA GLN A 121 -51.04 72.27 9.61
C GLN A 121 -52.04 73.44 9.47
N ARG A 122 -53.32 73.13 9.23
CA ARG A 122 -54.41 74.09 9.40
C ARG A 122 -54.80 74.10 10.86
N GLU A 123 -54.01 74.82 11.66
CA GLU A 123 -54.50 75.40 12.91
C GLU A 123 -55.53 76.46 12.55
N VAL A 124 -56.81 76.14 12.75
CA VAL A 124 -57.88 77.13 12.71
C VAL A 124 -57.86 77.87 14.05
N LEU A 125 -57.14 78.98 14.01
CA LEU A 125 -57.25 80.11 14.92
C LEU A 125 -58.71 80.60 14.98
N VAL A 126 -59.39 80.38 16.10
CA VAL A 126 -60.53 81.23 16.50
C VAL A 126 -60.10 82.02 17.73
N LYS A 127 -59.64 83.25 17.50
CA LYS A 127 -59.40 84.24 18.56
C LYS A 127 -60.72 84.96 18.89
N SER A 128 -61.02 84.97 20.18
CA SER A 128 -61.64 86.04 20.98
C SER A 128 -63.02 86.58 20.63
N ALA A 129 -63.95 86.45 21.57
CA ALA A 129 -64.39 87.61 22.35
C ALA A 129 -64.96 87.18 23.71
N HIS A 130 -64.83 88.10 24.64
CA HIS A 130 -64.92 88.02 26.08
C HIS A 130 -66.25 88.64 26.51
N ASN A 131 -66.97 87.95 27.39
CA ASN A 131 -67.64 88.47 28.59
C ASN A 131 -68.91 87.67 28.92
N SER A 132 -68.94 87.22 30.17
CA SER A 132 -69.92 86.46 30.94
C SER A 132 -71.35 87.04 30.94
N PRO A 133 -72.27 86.47 31.73
CA PRO A 133 -72.79 85.10 31.77
C PRO A 133 -74.33 85.12 31.58
N SER A 134 -74.98 83.97 31.77
CA SER A 134 -76.43 83.83 31.99
C SER A 134 -77.33 83.85 30.74
N MET A 135 -77.84 82.66 30.44
CA MET A 135 -79.26 82.32 30.24
C MET A 135 -79.31 81.14 29.28
N SER A 136 -79.80 80.00 29.77
CA SER A 136 -80.22 78.89 28.90
C SER A 136 -81.13 79.40 27.78
N PRO A 137 -80.83 79.14 26.50
CA PRO A 137 -81.82 79.23 25.46
C PRO A 137 -82.21 77.80 25.05
N ARG A 138 -83.50 77.50 25.16
CA ARG A 138 -84.13 76.35 24.52
C ARG A 138 -83.69 76.30 23.04
N LEU A 139 -83.25 75.13 22.59
CA LEU A 139 -82.76 74.92 21.23
C LEU A 139 -83.91 75.11 20.22
N PRO A 140 -83.75 75.93 19.15
CA PRO A 140 -84.70 75.99 18.04
C PRO A 140 -84.77 74.64 17.34
N GLY A 141 -85.97 74.14 17.00
CA GLY A 141 -86.20 72.82 16.37
C GLY A 141 -85.22 72.51 15.24
N HIS A 142 -84.92 73.51 14.39
CA HIS A 142 -84.00 73.38 13.26
C HIS A 142 -82.61 72.83 13.61
N ARG A 143 -82.07 73.16 14.81
CA ARG A 143 -80.76 72.63 15.26
C ARG A 143 -80.85 71.16 15.70
N VAL A 144 -82.01 70.74 16.20
CA VAL A 144 -82.28 69.35 16.58
C VAL A 144 -82.45 68.50 15.33
N GLU A 145 -83.09 69.02 14.29
CA GLU A 145 -83.16 68.37 12.97
C GLU A 145 -81.77 68.24 12.33
N ASP A 146 -80.93 69.27 12.37
CA ASP A 146 -79.54 69.23 11.84
C ASP A 146 -78.67 68.20 12.59
N LEU A 147 -78.79 68.13 13.92
CA LEU A 147 -78.12 67.10 14.72
C LEU A 147 -78.64 65.70 14.41
N SER A 148 -79.96 65.55 14.17
CA SER A 148 -80.54 64.26 13.79
C SER A 148 -80.08 63.82 12.40
N GLN A 149 -79.91 64.75 11.46
CA GLN A 149 -79.31 64.49 10.16
C GLN A 149 -77.83 64.10 10.30
N LEU A 150 -77.07 64.78 11.16
CA LEU A 150 -75.67 64.44 11.42
C LEU A 150 -75.52 63.07 12.06
N VAL A 151 -76.37 62.71 13.03
CA VAL A 151 -76.38 61.37 13.64
C VAL A 151 -76.73 60.30 12.61
N ARG A 152 -77.63 60.58 11.67
CA ARG A 152 -77.97 59.67 10.57
C ARG A 152 -76.76 59.47 9.64
N LEU A 153 -76.12 60.56 9.21
CA LEU A 153 -74.89 60.51 8.41
C LEU A 153 -73.77 59.77 9.15
N GLN A 154 -73.61 60.00 10.45
CA GLN A 154 -72.65 59.27 11.27
C GLN A 154 -72.95 57.76 11.30
N ARG A 155 -74.22 57.37 11.49
CA ARG A 155 -74.64 55.95 11.42
C ARG A 155 -74.38 55.32 10.06
N GLU A 156 -74.65 56.05 8.97
CA GLU A 156 -74.37 55.60 7.61
C GLU A 156 -72.85 55.44 7.37
N THR A 157 -72.04 56.41 7.81
CA THR A 157 -70.58 56.32 7.69
C THR A 157 -70.00 55.18 8.51
N LEU A 158 -70.52 54.93 9.72
CA LEU A 158 -70.13 53.80 10.55
C LEU A 158 -70.51 52.48 9.86
N SER A 159 -71.73 52.37 9.31
CA SER A 159 -72.16 51.19 8.57
C SER A 159 -71.27 50.89 7.36
N VAL A 160 -70.83 51.91 6.62
CA VAL A 160 -69.88 51.74 5.52
C VAL A 160 -68.52 51.26 6.04
N LEU A 161 -68.02 51.83 7.14
CA LEU A 161 -66.76 51.39 7.75
C LEU A 161 -66.85 49.95 8.28
N ASP A 162 -67.96 49.58 8.92
CA ASP A 162 -68.21 48.22 9.42
C ASP A 162 -68.19 47.22 8.26
N SER A 163 -68.91 47.50 7.16
CA SER A 163 -68.89 46.64 5.97
C SER A 163 -67.50 46.51 5.34
N ARG A 164 -66.67 47.57 5.41
CA ARG A 164 -65.29 47.55 4.94
C ARG A 164 -64.37 46.78 5.87
N ILE A 165 -64.58 46.85 7.18
CA ILE A 165 -63.86 46.04 8.16
C ILE A 165 -64.21 44.57 7.96
N GLU A 166 -65.49 44.22 7.80
CA GLU A 166 -65.92 42.85 7.50
C GLU A 166 -65.28 42.31 6.21
N ALA A 167 -65.16 43.16 5.18
CA ALA A 167 -64.46 42.81 3.94
C ALA A 167 -62.95 42.54 4.18
N TYR A 168 -62.26 43.40 4.93
CA TYR A 168 -60.85 43.17 5.27
C TYR A 168 -60.65 41.95 6.19
N GLU A 169 -61.55 41.71 7.13
CA GLU A 169 -61.53 40.51 7.96
C GLU A 169 -61.75 39.24 7.13
N ALA A 170 -62.61 39.29 6.11
CA ALA A 170 -62.79 38.20 5.17
C ALA A 170 -61.55 37.97 4.29
N GLU A 171 -60.88 39.03 3.85
CA GLU A 171 -59.61 38.94 3.12
C GLU A 171 -58.48 38.37 3.99
N LEU A 172 -58.35 38.84 5.23
CA LEU A 172 -57.38 38.30 6.20
C LEU A 172 -57.64 36.83 6.50
N ARG A 173 -58.91 36.43 6.67
CA ARG A 173 -59.29 35.02 6.84
C ARG A 173 -58.88 34.16 5.64
N LYS A 174 -59.14 34.62 4.41
CA LYS A 174 -58.70 33.93 3.19
C LYS A 174 -57.17 33.83 3.10
N LEU A 175 -56.45 34.87 3.49
CA LEU A 175 -54.98 34.87 3.49
C LEU A 175 -54.42 33.98 4.60
N SER A 176 -55.05 33.92 5.77
CA SER A 176 -54.67 32.96 6.82
C SER A 176 -55.00 31.54 6.42
N GLU A 177 -56.16 31.28 5.81
CA GLU A 177 -56.54 29.95 5.31
C GLU A 177 -55.62 29.48 4.18
N LYS A 178 -55.18 30.36 3.28
CA LYS A 178 -54.16 30.03 2.27
C LYS A 178 -52.79 29.74 2.87
N ARG A 179 -52.42 30.42 3.96
CA ARG A 179 -51.13 30.23 4.65
C ARG A 179 -51.13 28.96 5.51
N VAL A 180 -52.26 28.68 6.16
CA VAL A 180 -52.51 27.50 7.00
C VAL A 180 -52.84 26.26 6.14
N GLY A 181 -53.29 26.46 4.90
CA GLY A 181 -53.70 25.39 4.00
C GLY A 181 -52.56 24.90 3.13
N LEU A 182 -51.98 23.75 3.49
CA LEU A 182 -51.23 22.83 2.63
C LEU A 182 -49.86 23.29 2.11
N GLU A 183 -49.63 24.57 1.78
CA GLU A 183 -48.35 25.00 1.21
C GLU A 183 -47.20 24.96 2.23
N GLU A 184 -47.41 25.43 3.46
CA GLU A 184 -46.39 25.36 4.52
C GLU A 184 -46.15 23.92 4.99
N ASP A 185 -47.21 23.11 5.10
CA ASP A 185 -47.12 21.70 5.46
C ASP A 185 -46.45 20.86 4.35
N GLU A 186 -46.76 21.09 3.08
CA GLU A 186 -46.10 20.42 1.95
C GLU A 186 -44.62 20.81 1.83
N LEU A 187 -44.30 22.09 2.05
CA LEU A 187 -42.91 22.56 2.06
C LEU A 187 -42.14 21.95 3.23
N TYR A 188 -42.77 21.85 4.41
CA TYR A 188 -42.18 21.18 5.56
C TYR A 188 -41.95 19.69 5.30
N VAL A 189 -42.91 18.99 4.69
CA VAL A 189 -42.77 17.58 4.29
C VAL A 189 -41.62 17.41 3.27
N LYS A 190 -41.58 18.24 2.22
CA LYS A 190 -40.48 18.21 1.22
C LYS A 190 -39.12 18.48 1.89
N MET A 191 -39.04 19.46 2.79
CA MET A 191 -37.83 19.74 3.55
C MET A 191 -37.42 18.54 4.43
N MET A 192 -38.36 17.91 5.13
CA MET A 192 -38.10 16.73 5.96
C MET A 192 -37.62 15.53 5.14
N GLU A 193 -38.17 15.33 3.94
CA GLU A 193 -37.71 14.32 2.99
C GLU A 193 -36.28 14.61 2.49
N GLU A 194 -35.98 15.88 2.17
CA GLU A 194 -34.64 16.32 1.78
C GLU A 194 -33.62 16.14 2.90
N VAL A 195 -33.96 16.52 4.13
CA VAL A 195 -33.14 16.28 5.33
C VAL A 195 -32.90 14.78 5.50
N SER A 196 -33.94 13.96 5.42
CA SER A 196 -33.83 12.50 5.50
C SER A 196 -32.94 11.91 4.40
N ARG A 197 -33.01 12.46 3.18
CA ARG A 197 -32.15 12.06 2.05
C ARG A 197 -30.69 12.44 2.30
N LEU A 198 -30.43 13.65 2.79
CA LEU A 198 -29.11 14.13 3.13
C LEU A 198 -28.51 13.35 4.29
N GLU A 199 -29.27 13.04 5.33
CA GLU A 199 -28.82 12.20 6.45
C GLU A 199 -28.43 10.79 6.00
N LYS A 200 -29.20 10.19 5.07
CA LYS A 200 -28.82 8.90 4.46
C LYS A 200 -27.53 9.04 3.66
N GLN A 201 -27.34 10.15 2.93
CA GLN A 201 -26.11 10.42 2.19
C GLN A 201 -24.91 10.61 3.14
N VAL A 202 -25.06 11.39 4.20
CA VAL A 202 -24.00 11.63 5.21
C VAL A 202 -23.58 10.31 5.85
N ARG A 203 -24.54 9.43 6.18
CA ARG A 203 -24.22 8.09 6.69
C ARG A 203 -23.41 7.26 5.69
N ARG A 204 -23.78 7.27 4.40
CA ARG A 204 -23.01 6.57 3.36
C ARG A 204 -21.61 7.15 3.20
N ASN A 205 -21.51 8.47 3.06
CA ASN A 205 -20.23 9.16 2.96
C ASN A 205 -19.34 8.89 4.18
N LYS A 206 -19.92 8.78 5.38
CA LYS A 206 -19.16 8.45 6.60
C LYS A 206 -18.55 7.06 6.52
N VAL A 207 -19.30 6.06 6.07
CA VAL A 207 -18.77 4.70 5.86
C VAL A 207 -17.68 4.70 4.79
N GLU A 208 -17.90 5.40 3.68
CA GLU A 208 -16.88 5.54 2.62
C GLU A 208 -15.58 6.18 3.14
N ILE A 209 -15.67 7.23 3.97
CA ILE A 209 -14.50 7.85 4.60
C ILE A 209 -13.79 6.87 5.55
N GLU A 210 -14.53 6.14 6.39
CA GLU A 210 -13.96 5.15 7.29
C GLU A 210 -13.24 4.02 6.52
N GLU A 211 -13.78 3.60 5.37
CA GLU A 211 -13.13 2.65 4.47
C GLU A 211 -11.86 3.23 3.83
N GLU A 212 -11.91 4.47 3.35
CA GLU A 212 -10.73 5.16 2.79
C GLU A 212 -9.62 5.32 3.83
N GLU A 213 -9.96 5.69 5.06
CA GLU A 213 -9.04 5.78 6.20
C GLU A 213 -8.42 4.42 6.50
N PHE A 214 -9.22 3.35 6.53
CA PHE A 214 -8.73 1.99 6.70
C PHE A 214 -7.71 1.62 5.61
N TRP A 215 -8.05 1.83 4.34
CA TRP A 215 -7.13 1.52 3.24
C TRP A 215 -5.87 2.39 3.24
N ALA A 216 -5.97 3.65 3.68
CA ALA A 216 -4.79 4.50 3.85
C ALA A 216 -3.85 3.95 4.93
N THR A 217 -4.38 3.44 6.04
CA THR A 217 -3.57 2.81 7.10
C THR A 217 -2.93 1.50 6.63
N GLU A 218 -3.67 0.63 5.95
CA GLU A 218 -3.13 -0.62 5.39
C GLU A 218 -2.04 -0.35 4.35
N LEU A 219 -2.22 0.67 3.50
CA LEU A 219 -1.22 1.08 2.53
C LEU A 219 0.08 1.56 3.20
N GLU A 220 -0.02 2.31 4.29
CA GLU A 220 1.15 2.78 5.02
C GLU A 220 1.90 1.62 5.69
N ILE A 221 1.17 0.69 6.30
CA ILE A 221 1.72 -0.52 6.89
C ILE A 221 2.48 -1.35 5.83
N GLU A 222 1.95 -1.46 4.61
CA GLU A 222 2.63 -2.18 3.53
C GLU A 222 3.85 -1.43 2.98
N ARG A 223 3.85 -0.10 2.95
CA ARG A 223 5.06 0.66 2.62
C ARG A 223 6.17 0.45 3.64
N GLU A 224 5.83 0.45 4.93
CA GLU A 224 6.79 0.17 5.99
C GLU A 224 7.31 -1.27 5.92
N SER A 225 6.45 -2.24 5.61
CA SER A 225 6.84 -3.65 5.42
C SER A 225 7.81 -3.81 4.25
N GLU A 226 7.53 -3.15 3.12
CA GLU A 226 8.39 -3.13 1.94
C GLU A 226 9.74 -2.51 2.27
N ARG A 227 9.75 -1.37 2.97
CA ARG A 227 10.98 -0.71 3.44
C ARG A 227 11.85 -1.65 4.28
N GLN A 228 11.26 -2.35 5.25
CA GLN A 228 11.99 -3.30 6.10
C GLN A 228 12.55 -4.48 5.29
N LEU A 229 11.82 -4.98 4.31
CA LEU A 229 12.31 -6.05 3.42
C LEU A 229 13.47 -5.56 2.54
N GLN A 230 13.37 -4.34 2.01
CA GLN A 230 14.45 -3.71 1.23
C GLN A 230 15.72 -3.53 2.07
N GLU A 231 15.61 -3.08 3.32
CA GLU A 231 16.74 -2.96 4.26
C GLU A 231 17.40 -4.32 4.52
N ARG A 232 16.61 -5.37 4.78
CA ARG A 232 17.13 -6.74 4.96
C ARG A 232 17.82 -7.27 3.71
N LEU A 233 17.26 -7.00 2.53
CA LEU A 233 17.89 -7.38 1.27
C LEU A 233 19.21 -6.66 1.06
N GLN A 234 19.30 -5.38 1.40
CA GLN A 234 20.56 -4.63 1.34
C GLN A 234 21.59 -5.17 2.33
N GLU A 235 21.19 -5.49 3.56
CA GLU A 235 22.08 -6.10 4.56
C GLU A 235 22.62 -7.45 4.07
N LEU A 236 21.75 -8.35 3.60
CA LEU A 236 22.15 -9.65 3.07
C LEU A 236 23.05 -9.50 1.83
N SER A 237 22.74 -8.55 0.95
CA SER A 237 23.57 -8.25 -0.22
C SER A 237 24.96 -7.73 0.19
N GLY A 238 25.03 -6.90 1.23
CA GLY A 238 26.29 -6.44 1.82
C GLY A 238 27.11 -7.58 2.42
N ARG A 239 26.46 -8.47 3.18
CA ARG A 239 27.09 -9.67 3.76
C ARG A 239 27.60 -10.63 2.67
N LEU A 240 26.81 -10.84 1.62
CA LEU A 240 27.20 -11.69 0.49
C LEU A 240 28.43 -11.13 -0.23
N ARG A 241 28.46 -9.82 -0.48
CA ARG A 241 29.64 -9.14 -1.04
C ARG A 241 30.86 -9.27 -0.13
N GLY A 242 30.68 -9.18 1.18
CA GLY A 242 31.75 -9.44 2.15
C GLY A 242 32.30 -10.86 2.01
N CYS A 243 31.43 -11.87 1.92
CA CYS A 243 31.83 -13.25 1.68
C CYS A 243 32.55 -13.44 0.33
N GLU A 244 32.11 -12.75 -0.72
CA GLU A 244 32.78 -12.79 -2.05
C GLU A 244 34.22 -12.29 -1.95
N VAL A 245 34.44 -11.15 -1.30
CA VAL A 245 35.80 -10.59 -1.09
C VAL A 245 36.66 -11.52 -0.23
N ASP A 246 36.12 -12.09 0.85
CA ASP A 246 36.84 -13.04 1.70
C ASP A 246 37.23 -14.31 0.91
N LEU A 247 36.37 -14.79 0.02
CA LEU A 247 36.64 -15.92 -0.86
C LEU A 247 37.73 -15.58 -1.89
N GLU A 248 37.65 -14.41 -2.52
CA GLU A 248 38.68 -13.92 -3.44
C GLU A 248 40.05 -13.83 -2.74
N GLN A 249 40.09 -13.30 -1.53
CA GLN A 249 41.32 -13.22 -0.74
C GLN A 249 41.90 -14.61 -0.44
N ARG A 250 41.06 -15.58 -0.06
CA ARG A 250 41.49 -16.96 0.18
C ARG A 250 41.99 -17.63 -1.10
N LEU A 251 41.32 -17.40 -2.23
CA LEU A 251 41.77 -17.90 -3.53
C LEU A 251 43.12 -17.34 -3.92
N MET A 252 43.35 -16.03 -3.76
CA MET A 252 44.66 -15.42 -3.99
C MET A 252 45.74 -16.00 -3.07
N SER A 253 45.42 -16.23 -1.79
CA SER A 253 46.33 -16.89 -0.86
C SER A 253 46.66 -18.33 -1.29
N LEU A 254 45.67 -19.10 -1.74
CA LEU A 254 45.87 -20.46 -2.23
C LEU A 254 46.75 -20.47 -3.48
N GLN A 255 46.48 -19.60 -4.45
CA GLN A 255 47.31 -19.46 -5.66
C GLN A 255 48.77 -19.11 -5.32
N GLY A 256 48.98 -18.24 -4.33
CA GLY A 256 50.34 -17.92 -3.85
C GLY A 256 51.05 -19.14 -3.26
N VAL A 257 50.35 -19.94 -2.45
CA VAL A 257 50.89 -21.19 -1.88
C VAL A 257 51.16 -22.23 -2.97
N GLU A 258 50.25 -22.40 -3.92
CA GLU A 258 50.40 -23.30 -5.07
C GLU A 258 51.63 -22.94 -5.90
N ALA A 259 51.79 -21.66 -6.27
CA ALA A 259 52.97 -21.17 -6.98
C ALA A 259 54.26 -21.41 -6.19
N GLY A 260 54.23 -21.23 -4.86
CA GLY A 260 55.36 -21.52 -3.98
C GLY A 260 55.74 -23.02 -3.98
N ILE A 261 54.75 -23.91 -3.95
CA ILE A 261 54.97 -25.36 -4.04
C ILE A 261 55.53 -25.74 -5.41
N GLU A 262 55.00 -25.18 -6.51
CA GLU A 262 55.48 -25.42 -7.88
C GLU A 262 56.95 -25.00 -8.02
N ALA A 263 57.30 -23.80 -7.55
CA ALA A 263 58.68 -23.31 -7.57
C ALA A 263 59.62 -24.20 -6.74
N GLN A 264 59.17 -24.68 -5.57
CA GLN A 264 59.95 -25.60 -4.76
C GLN A 264 60.16 -26.95 -5.47
N LYS A 265 59.15 -27.49 -6.15
CA LYS A 265 59.27 -28.71 -6.96
C LYS A 265 60.28 -28.53 -8.08
N GLN A 266 60.18 -27.45 -8.85
CA GLN A 266 61.13 -27.12 -9.92
C GLN A 266 62.56 -26.97 -9.38
N HIS A 267 62.74 -26.29 -8.25
CA HIS A 267 64.06 -26.16 -7.62
C HIS A 267 64.63 -27.51 -7.18
N LYS A 268 63.80 -28.41 -6.64
CA LYS A 268 64.23 -29.78 -6.30
C LYS A 268 64.65 -30.56 -7.55
N GLU A 269 63.87 -30.51 -8.62
CA GLU A 269 64.18 -31.17 -9.89
C GLU A 269 65.48 -30.65 -10.54
N ILE A 270 65.70 -29.32 -10.52
CA ILE A 270 66.95 -28.70 -10.99
C ILE A 270 68.12 -29.19 -10.13
N ARG A 271 67.96 -29.26 -8.81
CA ARG A 271 69.01 -29.75 -7.91
C ARG A 271 69.32 -31.23 -8.14
N GLU A 272 68.29 -32.06 -8.33
CA GLU A 272 68.45 -33.50 -8.60
C GLU A 272 69.12 -33.74 -9.96
N SER A 273 68.73 -33.02 -11.01
CA SER A 273 69.38 -33.08 -12.32
C SER A 273 70.84 -32.59 -12.28
N GLN A 274 71.13 -31.53 -11.53
CA GLN A 274 72.50 -31.09 -11.27
C GLN A 274 73.31 -32.21 -10.58
N GLN A 275 72.78 -32.81 -9.52
CA GLN A 275 73.45 -33.91 -8.81
C GLN A 275 73.66 -35.15 -9.71
N ALA A 276 72.69 -35.48 -10.56
CA ALA A 276 72.84 -36.56 -11.54
C ALA A 276 73.97 -36.23 -12.54
N SER A 277 74.00 -35.00 -13.07
CA SER A 277 75.05 -34.55 -13.98
C SER A 277 76.44 -34.55 -13.32
N GLU A 278 76.55 -34.11 -12.07
CA GLU A 278 77.78 -34.20 -11.28
C GLU A 278 78.21 -35.66 -11.07
N GLY A 279 77.25 -36.55 -10.80
CA GLY A 279 77.45 -37.99 -10.68
C GLY A 279 78.02 -38.60 -11.97
N GLU A 280 77.45 -38.23 -13.12
CA GLU A 280 77.97 -38.65 -14.43
C GLU A 280 79.39 -38.15 -14.69
N VAL A 281 79.67 -36.87 -14.41
CA VAL A 281 81.01 -36.29 -14.57
C VAL A 281 82.01 -37.00 -13.66
N LYS A 282 81.66 -37.27 -12.40
CA LYS A 282 82.49 -38.05 -11.47
C LYS A 282 82.76 -39.47 -12.00
N ALA A 283 81.74 -40.14 -12.54
CA ALA A 283 81.89 -41.48 -13.14
C ALA A 283 82.79 -41.46 -14.39
N ARG A 284 82.67 -40.44 -15.25
CA ARG A 284 83.56 -40.23 -16.40
C ARG A 284 85.00 -39.98 -15.94
N LEU A 285 85.21 -39.13 -14.93
CA LEU A 285 86.51 -38.85 -14.34
C LEU A 285 87.17 -40.12 -13.78
N GLN A 286 86.39 -40.96 -13.09
CA GLN A 286 86.91 -42.24 -12.57
C GLN A 286 87.30 -43.21 -13.68
N ARG A 287 86.55 -43.27 -14.79
CA ARG A 287 86.92 -44.07 -15.97
C ARG A 287 88.24 -43.62 -16.57
N VAL A 288 88.38 -42.32 -16.86
CA VAL A 288 89.64 -41.75 -17.39
C VAL A 288 90.80 -41.98 -16.43
N LYS A 289 90.58 -41.88 -15.11
CA LYS A 289 91.60 -42.19 -14.11
C LYS A 289 92.02 -43.67 -14.14
N ALA A 290 91.09 -44.59 -14.33
CA ALA A 290 91.38 -46.02 -14.45
C ALA A 290 92.14 -46.32 -15.75
N GLU A 291 91.74 -45.72 -16.87
CA GLU A 291 92.43 -45.81 -18.16
C GLU A 291 93.85 -45.25 -18.07
N LEU A 292 94.05 -44.09 -17.45
CA LEU A 292 95.38 -43.50 -17.24
C LEU A 292 96.27 -44.41 -16.38
N LYS A 293 95.72 -45.04 -15.34
CA LYS A 293 96.46 -46.02 -14.54
C LYS A 293 96.86 -47.25 -15.35
N ALA A 294 95.95 -47.78 -16.17
CA ALA A 294 96.25 -48.90 -17.06
C ALA A 294 97.32 -48.51 -18.09
N GLN A 295 97.25 -47.30 -18.64
CA GLN A 295 98.26 -46.76 -19.55
C GLN A 295 99.60 -46.58 -18.85
N ALA A 296 99.63 -46.05 -17.61
CA ALA A 296 100.85 -45.93 -16.82
C ALA A 296 101.49 -47.30 -16.49
N GLN A 297 100.67 -48.31 -16.22
CA GLN A 297 101.15 -49.69 -16.07
C GLN A 297 101.73 -50.23 -17.38
N HIS A 298 101.06 -49.99 -18.51
CA HIS A 298 101.54 -50.38 -19.83
C HIS A 298 102.85 -49.66 -20.22
N THR A 299 102.97 -48.34 -19.97
CA THR A 299 104.22 -47.61 -20.21
C THR A 299 105.33 -48.11 -19.31
N ALA A 300 105.06 -48.40 -18.03
CA ALA A 300 106.05 -49.00 -17.13
C ALA A 300 106.49 -50.41 -17.61
N GLN A 301 105.57 -51.22 -18.16
CA GLN A 301 105.90 -52.50 -18.79
C GLN A 301 106.79 -52.30 -20.03
N LEU A 302 106.48 -51.33 -20.89
CA LEU A 302 107.30 -50.97 -22.05
C LEU A 302 108.67 -50.41 -21.66
N GLU A 303 108.76 -49.58 -20.62
CA GLU A 303 110.05 -49.10 -20.10
C GLU A 303 110.87 -50.25 -19.54
N ASN A 304 110.26 -51.18 -18.82
CA ASN A 304 110.94 -52.37 -18.32
C ASN A 304 111.43 -53.27 -19.46
N SER A 305 110.64 -53.44 -20.53
CA SER A 305 111.05 -54.21 -21.71
C SER A 305 112.15 -53.48 -22.49
N SER A 306 112.05 -52.16 -22.69
CA SER A 306 113.12 -51.33 -23.28
C SER A 306 114.42 -51.45 -22.49
N ARG A 307 114.37 -51.29 -21.16
CA ARG A 307 115.54 -51.47 -20.28
C ARG A 307 116.11 -52.88 -20.37
N ALA A 308 115.28 -53.91 -20.55
CA ALA A 308 115.75 -55.28 -20.76
C ALA A 308 116.46 -55.43 -22.11
N VAL A 309 115.90 -54.86 -23.19
CA VAL A 309 116.52 -54.80 -24.51
C VAL A 309 117.85 -54.04 -24.48
N ASP A 310 117.91 -52.88 -23.82
CA ASP A 310 119.15 -52.10 -23.66
C ASP A 310 120.23 -52.89 -22.92
N ARG A 311 119.86 -53.67 -21.89
CA ARG A 311 120.78 -54.60 -21.22
C ARG A 311 121.28 -55.69 -22.15
N SER A 312 120.39 -56.35 -22.91
CA SER A 312 120.77 -57.37 -23.89
C SER A 312 121.65 -56.82 -25.01
N LEU A 313 121.39 -55.61 -25.50
CA LEU A 313 122.23 -54.91 -26.46
C LEU A 313 123.61 -54.59 -25.88
N SER A 314 123.67 -54.12 -24.63
CA SER A 314 124.93 -53.88 -23.91
C SER A 314 125.74 -55.15 -23.73
N GLU A 315 125.10 -56.28 -23.41
CA GLU A 315 125.72 -57.59 -23.34
C GLU A 315 126.20 -58.09 -24.72
N SER A 316 125.43 -57.87 -25.78
CA SER A 316 125.82 -58.21 -27.14
C SER A 316 127.00 -57.35 -27.63
N CYS A 317 127.02 -56.05 -27.31
CA CYS A 317 128.17 -55.17 -27.62
C CYS A 317 129.44 -55.63 -26.89
N LYS A 318 129.32 -56.09 -25.63
CA LYS A 318 130.43 -56.68 -24.88
C LYS A 318 130.93 -58.02 -25.44
N ARG A 319 130.12 -58.74 -26.22
CA ARG A 319 130.51 -59.99 -26.89
C ARG A 319 131.12 -59.78 -28.28
N LEU A 320 131.00 -58.57 -28.84
CA LEU A 320 131.51 -58.18 -30.15
C LEU A 320 132.80 -57.34 -30.10
N GLN A 321 133.35 -57.11 -28.89
CA GLN A 321 134.68 -56.56 -28.63
C GLN A 321 135.62 -57.66 -28.15
#